data_AF-A0A5N0E4Y2-F1
#
_entry.id   AF-A0A5N0E4Y2-F1
#
_cell.length_a   1.000
_cell.length_b   1.000
_cell.length_c   1.000
_cell.angle_alpha   90.00
_cell.angle_beta   90.00
_cell.angle_gamma   90.00
#
_symmetry.space_group_name_H-M   'P 1'
#
loop_
_entity.id
_entity.type
_entity.pdbx_description
1 polymer ?
#
loop_
_entity_poly.entity_id
_entity_poly.type
_entity_poly.pdbx_seq_one_letter_code
_entity_poly.pdbx_strand_id
1 'polypeptide(L)'
;MNETQWSSAGSAPAVESTLVVALYEPKTGQIRHLHSVTVFRGAQRTDEAEAIEAAKQSAAKYHDDAAHLAVATSDDPRYLSPHRIDPSTGQFVPLTHPATMAGRHRR
;
A
#
# COMPACT_ATOMS: atom_id res chain seq x y z
N MET A 1 24.01 30.56 -21.63
CA MET A 1 23.65 29.17 -21.26
C MET A 1 23.45 29.21 -19.76
N ASN A 2 22.20 29.31 -19.30
CA ASN A 2 21.90 29.49 -17.89
C ASN A 2 21.16 28.23 -17.44
N GLU A 3 21.88 27.36 -16.71
CA GLU A 3 21.31 26.19 -16.08
C GLU A 3 20.45 26.65 -14.90
N THR A 4 19.13 26.47 -15.03
CA THR A 4 18.20 26.67 -13.92
C THR A 4 18.46 25.59 -12.87
N GLN A 5 19.08 26.00 -11.78
CA GLN A 5 19.29 25.19 -10.58
C GLN A 5 17.96 25.03 -9.85
N TRP A 6 17.36 23.84 -9.89
CA TRP A 6 16.21 23.51 -9.05
C TRP A 6 16.67 23.35 -7.60
N SER A 7 16.30 24.31 -6.75
CA SER A 7 16.47 24.24 -5.29
C SER A 7 15.82 22.99 -4.72
N SER A 8 16.54 22.31 -3.83
CA SER A 8 16.17 21.04 -3.21
C SER A 8 14.79 21.08 -2.56
N ALA A 9 13.99 20.03 -2.80
CA ALA A 9 12.86 19.67 -1.97
C ALA A 9 13.28 19.69 -0.48
N GLY A 10 12.46 20.33 0.37
CA GLY A 10 12.75 20.50 1.79
C GLY A 10 13.16 19.18 2.46
N SER A 11 14.08 19.25 3.42
CA SER A 11 14.53 18.09 4.20
C SER A 11 13.34 17.46 4.94
N ALA A 12 12.68 16.51 4.29
CA ALA A 12 11.71 15.65 4.96
C ALA A 12 12.47 14.87 6.04
N PRO A 13 11.94 14.78 7.28
CA PRO A 13 12.55 13.95 8.30
C PRO A 13 12.66 12.49 7.81
N ALA A 14 13.66 11.76 8.31
CA ALA A 14 13.84 10.36 7.93
C ALA A 14 12.61 9.52 8.31
N VAL A 15 12.19 8.59 7.45
CA VAL A 15 11.15 7.61 7.79
C VAL A 15 11.68 6.66 8.86
N GLU A 16 10.92 6.46 9.92
CA GLU A 16 11.21 5.53 11.01
C GLU A 16 10.52 4.19 10.79
N SER A 17 9.26 4.20 10.38
CA SER A 17 8.49 3.00 10.05
C SER A 17 7.36 3.29 9.08
N THR A 18 6.88 2.25 8.41
CA THR A 18 5.68 2.29 7.57
C THR A 18 4.81 1.10 7.93
N LEU A 19 3.53 1.34 8.22
CA LEU A 19 2.51 0.30 8.38
C LEU A 19 1.60 0.33 7.14
N VAL A 20 1.43 -0.83 6.51
CA VAL A 20 0.53 -1.06 5.39
C VAL A 20 -0.69 -1.79 5.91
N VAL A 21 -1.88 -1.29 5.57
CA VAL A 21 -3.17 -1.89 5.88
C VAL A 21 -3.90 -2.15 4.57
N ALA A 22 -4.17 -3.42 4.27
CA ALA A 22 -4.94 -3.84 3.11
C ALA A 22 -6.35 -4.27 3.56
N LEU A 23 -7.36 -3.65 2.95
CA LEU A 23 -8.74 -4.11 3.02
C LEU A 23 -9.04 -4.92 1.76
N TYR A 24 -9.43 -6.18 1.95
CA TYR A 24 -9.55 -7.12 0.84
C TYR A 24 -10.85 -7.92 0.89
N GLU A 25 -11.30 -8.37 -0.28
CA GLU A 25 -12.42 -9.27 -0.43
C GLU A 25 -12.02 -10.67 0.09
N PRO A 26 -12.64 -11.19 1.18
CA PRO A 26 -12.20 -12.42 1.82
C PRO A 26 -12.29 -13.66 0.92
N LYS A 27 -13.17 -13.65 -0.09
CA LYS A 27 -13.33 -14.81 -1.00
C LYS A 27 -12.27 -14.88 -2.09
N THR A 28 -11.80 -13.73 -2.57
CA THR A 28 -10.93 -13.65 -3.76
C THR A 28 -9.52 -13.21 -3.41
N GLY A 29 -9.31 -12.62 -2.22
CA GLY A 29 -8.05 -12.00 -1.87
C GLY A 29 -7.81 -10.65 -2.55
N GLN A 30 -8.78 -10.14 -3.30
CA GLN A 30 -8.62 -8.88 -4.02
C GLN A 30 -8.58 -7.71 -3.04
N ILE A 31 -7.47 -6.96 -3.04
CA ILE A 31 -7.35 -5.72 -2.27
C ILE A 31 -8.26 -4.67 -2.92
N ARG A 32 -9.19 -4.12 -2.13
CA ARG A 32 -10.10 -3.04 -2.55
C ARG A 32 -9.59 -1.68 -2.11
N HIS A 33 -8.94 -1.62 -0.95
CA HIS A 33 -8.35 -0.40 -0.42
C HIS A 33 -6.99 -0.70 0.21
N LEU A 34 -6.00 0.12 -0.10
CA LEU A 34 -4.68 0.07 0.52
C LEU A 34 -4.46 1.39 1.24
N HIS A 35 -4.16 1.30 2.53
CA HIS A 35 -3.87 2.43 3.38
C HIS A 35 -2.46 2.28 3.94
N SER A 36 -1.70 3.37 4.00
CA SER A 36 -0.34 3.34 4.54
C SER A 36 -0.14 4.44 5.54
N VAL A 37 0.37 4.10 6.72
CA VAL A 37 0.77 5.04 7.76
C VAL A 37 2.29 5.08 7.80
N THR A 38 2.87 6.23 7.48
CA THR A 38 4.33 6.43 7.54
C THR A 38 4.65 7.29 8.75
N VAL A 39 5.44 6.73 9.68
CA VAL A 39 5.93 7.46 10.84
C VAL A 39 7.30 8.03 10.52
N PHE A 40 7.41 9.34 10.60
CA PHE A 40 8.69 10.05 10.48
C PHE A 40 9.40 10.12 11.82
N ARG A 41 10.73 10.15 11.80
CA ARG A 41 11.57 10.22 13.00
C ARG A 41 11.15 11.40 13.88
N GLY A 42 10.84 11.10 15.14
CA GLY A 42 10.41 12.09 16.14
C GLY A 42 8.91 12.38 16.15
N ALA A 43 8.13 11.75 15.26
CA ALA A 43 6.67 11.78 15.32
C ALA A 43 6.14 10.72 16.30
N GLN A 44 4.91 10.93 16.76
CA GLN A 44 4.20 9.94 17.55
C GLN A 44 3.82 8.75 16.66
N ARG A 45 4.05 7.53 17.15
CA ARG A 45 3.62 6.31 16.47
C ARG A 45 2.10 6.16 16.60
N THR A 46 1.46 5.87 15.48
CA THR A 46 0.08 5.38 15.41
C THR A 46 0.09 3.88 15.75
N ASP A 47 -0.87 3.43 16.55
CA ASP A 47 -1.03 2.01 16.82
C ASP A 47 -1.75 1.30 15.65
N GLU A 48 -1.65 -0.03 15.61
CA GLU A 48 -2.22 -0.81 14.52
C GLU A 48 -3.76 -0.70 14.47
N ALA A 49 -4.42 -0.63 15.62
CA ALA A 49 -5.88 -0.55 15.69
C ALA A 49 -6.40 0.78 15.13
N GLU A 50 -5.75 1.88 15.48
CA GLU A 50 -6.02 3.23 14.96
C GLU A 50 -5.80 3.28 13.45
N ALA A 51 -4.70 2.69 12.95
CA ALA A 51 -4.43 2.61 11.52
C ALA A 51 -5.50 1.80 10.77
N ILE A 52 -6.00 0.70 11.35
CA ILE A 52 -7.07 -0.11 10.78
C ILE A 52 -8.39 0.66 10.74
N GLU A 53 -8.76 1.34 11.82
CA GLU A 53 -9.99 2.13 11.87
C GLU A 53 -9.93 3.30 10.89
N ALA A 54 -8.79 3.99 10.78
CA ALA A 54 -8.57 5.02 9.78
C ALA A 54 -8.69 4.48 8.35
N ALA A 55 -8.13 3.29 8.08
CA ALA A 55 -8.26 2.63 6.79
C ALA A 55 -9.71 2.29 6.45
N LYS A 56 -10.50 1.76 7.40
CA LYS A 56 -11.93 1.46 7.21
C LYS A 56 -12.75 2.72 6.96
N GLN A 57 -12.53 3.77 7.74
CA GLN A 57 -13.20 5.06 7.56
C GLN A 57 -12.87 5.68 6.20
N SER A 58 -11.63 5.53 5.73
CA SER A 58 -11.21 5.97 4.41
C SER A 58 -11.91 5.15 3.31
N ALA A 59 -11.90 3.82 3.42
CA ALA A 59 -12.53 2.93 2.46
C ALA A 59 -14.04 3.11 2.35
N ALA A 60 -14.72 3.36 3.47
CA ALA A 60 -16.17 3.62 3.50
C ALA A 60 -16.59 4.86 2.67
N LYS A 61 -15.64 5.76 2.33
CA LYS A 61 -15.91 6.90 1.44
C LYS A 61 -15.97 6.51 -0.04
N TYR A 62 -15.44 5.35 -0.41
CA TYR A 62 -15.27 4.91 -1.80
C TYR A 62 -15.92 3.55 -2.09
N HIS A 63 -16.24 2.78 -1.06
CA HIS A 63 -16.75 1.42 -1.15
C HIS A 63 -17.95 1.24 -0.21
N ASP A 64 -19.14 1.02 -0.78
CA ASP A 64 -20.36 0.77 0.00
C ASP A 64 -20.29 -0.53 0.81
N ASP A 65 -19.45 -1.47 0.37
CA ASP A 65 -19.21 -2.78 0.97
C ASP A 65 -17.99 -2.81 1.92
N ALA A 66 -17.44 -1.65 2.29
CA ALA A 66 -16.25 -1.56 3.14
C ALA A 66 -16.36 -2.34 4.46
N ALA A 67 -17.58 -2.48 5.01
CA ALA A 67 -17.85 -3.22 6.24
C ALA A 67 -17.65 -4.75 6.11
N HIS A 68 -17.64 -5.30 4.89
CA HIS A 68 -17.47 -6.73 4.63
C HIS A 68 -16.03 -7.11 4.25
N LEU A 69 -15.14 -6.12 4.11
CA LEU A 69 -13.75 -6.36 3.76
C LEU A 69 -12.99 -6.92 4.97
N ALA A 70 -12.15 -7.93 4.71
CA ALA A 70 -11.19 -8.43 5.68
C ALA A 70 -9.95 -7.51 5.70
N VAL A 71 -9.18 -7.60 6.79
CA VAL A 71 -8.02 -6.74 7.05
C VAL A 71 -6.75 -7.58 7.09
N ALA A 72 -5.70 -7.12 6.40
CA ALA A 72 -4.35 -7.64 6.54
C ALA A 72 -3.37 -6.47 6.75
N THR A 73 -2.39 -6.64 7.64
CA THR A 73 -1.42 -5.61 8.01
C THR A 73 0.01 -6.09 7.78
N SER A 74 0.92 -5.16 7.50
CA SER A 74 2.35 -5.44 7.43
C SER A 74 3.18 -4.17 7.65
N ASP A 75 4.34 -4.32 8.29
CA ASP A 75 5.35 -3.27 8.46
C ASP A 75 6.35 -3.19 7.28
N ASP A 76 6.19 -4.06 6.28
CA ASP A 76 7.06 -4.11 5.12
C ASP A 76 6.57 -3.16 4.01
N PRO A 77 7.30 -2.08 3.71
CA PRO A 77 6.88 -1.08 2.73
C PRO A 77 6.85 -1.63 1.29
N ARG A 78 7.42 -2.83 1.03
CA ARG A 78 7.33 -3.47 -0.29
C ARG A 78 5.88 -3.73 -0.69
N TYR A 79 4.98 -3.93 0.28
CA TYR A 79 3.56 -4.17 0.03
C TYR A 79 2.74 -2.94 -0.40
N LEU A 80 3.38 -1.77 -0.53
CA LEU A 80 2.81 -0.60 -1.20
C LEU A 80 2.64 -0.79 -2.72
N SER A 81 3.32 -1.77 -3.32
CA SER A 81 3.22 -2.07 -4.75
C SER A 81 2.04 -3.03 -5.05
N PRO A 82 1.74 -3.39 -6.31
CA PRO A 82 0.57 -4.24 -6.62
C PRO A 82 0.64 -5.65 -6.01
N HIS A 83 -0.24 -5.92 -5.06
CA HIS A 83 -0.38 -7.21 -4.37
C HIS A 83 -1.84 -7.67 -4.35
N ARG A 84 -2.02 -8.95 -4.03
CA ARG A 84 -3.27 -9.53 -3.53
C ARG A 84 -3.03 -10.10 -2.14
N ILE A 85 -4.09 -10.41 -1.43
CA ILE A 85 -4.01 -11.24 -0.23
C ILE A 85 -4.32 -12.69 -0.62
N ASP A 86 -3.60 -13.66 -0.08
CA ASP A 86 -4.04 -15.05 -0.12
C ASP A 86 -5.18 -15.23 0.90
N PRO A 87 -6.42 -15.50 0.46
CA PRO A 87 -7.56 -15.58 1.36
C PRO A 87 -7.48 -16.74 2.36
N SER A 88 -6.64 -17.75 2.11
CA SER A 88 -6.46 -18.89 3.03
C SER A 88 -5.47 -18.61 4.16
N THR A 89 -4.50 -17.72 3.92
CA THR A 89 -3.40 -17.44 4.86
C THR A 89 -3.39 -16.01 5.38
N GLY A 90 -4.14 -15.10 4.76
CA GLY A 90 -4.14 -13.67 5.06
C GLY A 90 -2.84 -12.96 4.64
N GLN A 91 -1.96 -13.62 3.89
CA GLN A 91 -0.64 -13.10 3.55
C GLN A 91 -0.66 -12.28 2.25
N PHE A 92 0.20 -11.27 2.18
CA PHE A 92 0.44 -10.51 0.96
C PHE A 92 1.16 -11.38 -0.08
N VAL A 93 0.63 -11.40 -1.29
CA VAL A 93 1.19 -12.12 -2.44
C VAL A 93 1.38 -11.14 -3.59
N PRO A 94 2.60 -11.03 -4.16
CA PRO A 94 2.83 -10.13 -5.28
C PRO A 94 1.98 -10.52 -6.48
N LEU A 95 1.41 -9.51 -7.15
CA LEU A 95 0.83 -9.73 -8.47
C LEU A 95 1.99 -9.83 -9.45
N THR A 96 2.31 -11.05 -9.87
CA THR A 96 3.22 -11.25 -11.01
C THR A 96 2.56 -10.58 -12.22
N HIS A 97 3.04 -9.39 -12.60
CA HIS A 97 2.70 -8.83 -13.89
C HIS A 97 3.10 -9.89 -14.93
N PRO A 98 2.21 -10.33 -15.85
CA PRO A 98 2.67 -11.12 -16.96
C PRO A 98 3.71 -10.28 -17.67
N ALA A 99 4.98 -10.70 -17.61
CA ALA A 99 6.05 -10.11 -18.36
C ALA A 99 5.52 -9.96 -19.78
N THR A 100 5.43 -8.72 -20.25
CA THR A 100 5.01 -8.40 -21.60
C THR A 100 5.67 -9.40 -22.53
N MET A 101 4.87 -10.24 -23.20
CA MET A 101 5.34 -11.06 -24.30
C MET A 101 5.82 -10.10 -25.39
N ALA A 102 7.05 -9.61 -25.26
CA ALA A 102 7.78 -8.94 -26.31
C ALA A 102 8.25 -10.02 -27.30
N GLY A 103 7.27 -10.66 -27.95
CA GLY A 103 7.47 -11.30 -29.23
C GLY A 103 7.80 -10.21 -30.24
N ARG A 104 9.07 -9.77 -30.28
CA ARG A 104 9.63 -9.06 -31.42
C ARG A 104 10.40 -10.07 -32.25
N HIS A 105 9.66 -10.93 -32.94
CA HIS A 105 10.18 -11.59 -34.13
C HIS A 105 10.46 -10.50 -35.16
N ARG A 106 11.67 -9.94 -35.16
CA ARG A 106 12.21 -9.31 -36.36
C ARG A 106 12.82 -10.44 -37.20
N ARG A 107 12.18 -10.76 -38.31
CA ARG A 107 12.88 -11.27 -39.49
C ARG A 107 13.40 -10.07 -40.27
#